data_AF-A0A6L2LSF3-F1
#
_entry.id   AF-A0A6L2LSF3-F1
#
_cell.length_a   1.000
_cell.length_b   1.000
_cell.length_c   1.000
_cell.angle_alpha   90.00
_cell.angle_beta   90.00
_cell.angle_gamma   90.00
#
_symmetry.space_group_name_H-M   'P 1'
#
loop_
_entity.id
_entity.type
_entity.pdbx_description
1 polymer ?
#
loop_
_entity_poly.entity_id
_entity_poly.type
_entity_poly.pdbx_seq_one_letter_code
_entity_poly.pdbx_strand_id
1 'polypeptide(L)'
;MTDKYCPRGEIKKLKGELWYLRVKSNDMVSYNQRFQELELLCVRMFPEDLDKVERYVSGLPDVIYGSVVVSRPKSMQEAIEMANELMEKSNNTFTERQAENKRKFDDTSKNNQNQQQQPNKWQNTGRAYTVGSREKKPYGGSKPLFHKCNYHHDGQCAPKCHKCNRVSHLAQDCRSAASANTANNQRGTREV
;
A
#
# COMPACT_ATOMS: atom_id res chain seq x y z
N MET A 1 15.13 13.41 -48.49
CA MET A 1 14.54 12.57 -49.55
C MET A 1 14.61 11.11 -49.11
N THR A 2 13.57 10.62 -48.40
CA THR A 2 13.19 9.20 -48.25
C THR A 2 11.80 9.17 -47.62
N ASP A 3 10.78 9.51 -48.39
CA ASP A 3 9.40 9.11 -48.07
C ASP A 3 9.25 7.65 -48.52
N LYS A 4 9.98 6.75 -47.86
CA LYS A 4 9.89 5.31 -48.11
C LYS A 4 8.65 4.84 -47.35
N TYR A 5 7.64 4.48 -48.11
CA TYR A 5 6.34 3.93 -47.70
C TYR A 5 6.41 3.18 -46.35
N CYS A 6 5.98 3.83 -45.26
CA CYS A 6 5.84 3.18 -43.97
C CYS A 6 4.62 2.24 -44.03
N PRO A 7 4.78 0.92 -43.79
CA PRO A 7 3.66 -0.02 -43.83
C PRO A 7 2.53 0.43 -42.91
N ARG A 8 1.29 0.45 -43.42
CA ARG A 8 0.10 0.92 -42.68
C ARG A 8 -0.09 0.18 -41.34
N GLY A 9 0.40 -1.05 -41.21
CA GLY A 9 0.41 -1.81 -39.96
C GLY A 9 1.35 -1.25 -38.90
N GLU A 10 2.54 -0.79 -39.29
CA GLU A 10 3.53 -0.19 -38.38
C GLU A 10 3.04 1.14 -37.83
N ILE A 11 2.44 1.97 -38.68
CA ILE A 11 1.80 3.23 -38.24
C ILE A 11 0.71 2.93 -37.20
N LYS A 12 -0.14 1.93 -37.42
CA LYS A 12 -1.18 1.54 -36.44
C LYS A 12 -0.55 1.08 -35.11
N LYS A 13 0.55 0.33 -35.16
CA LYS A 13 1.26 -0.13 -33.96
C LYS A 13 1.82 1.05 -33.17
N LEU A 14 2.52 1.97 -33.83
CA LEU A 14 3.10 3.17 -33.19
C LEU A 14 2.01 4.06 -32.58
N LYS A 15 0.89 4.27 -33.28
CA LYS A 15 -0.27 4.99 -32.74
C LYS A 15 -0.84 4.34 -31.49
N GLY A 16 -0.95 3.01 -31.50
CA GLY A 16 -1.40 2.25 -30.33
C GLY A 16 -0.42 2.40 -29.16
N GLU A 17 0.87 2.28 -29.42
CA GLU A 17 1.90 2.43 -28.39
C GLU A 17 1.84 3.81 -27.73
N LEU A 18 1.74 4.89 -28.52
CA LEU A 18 1.61 6.25 -28.00
C LEU A 18 0.34 6.43 -27.16
N TRP A 19 -0.77 5.83 -27.60
CA TRP A 19 -2.05 5.90 -26.90
C TRP A 19 -2.05 5.18 -25.54
N TYR A 20 -1.27 4.10 -25.40
CA TYR A 20 -1.14 3.35 -24.16
C TYR A 20 0.14 3.66 -23.38
N LEU A 21 0.95 4.62 -23.85
CA LEU A 21 2.19 5.01 -23.18
C LEU A 21 1.85 5.64 -21.82
N ARG A 22 2.49 5.11 -20.77
CA ARG A 22 2.36 5.55 -19.39
C ARG A 22 3.71 5.51 -18.69
N VAL A 23 3.91 6.38 -17.70
CA VAL A 23 5.09 6.35 -16.83
C VAL A 23 5.12 5.03 -16.07
N LYS A 24 6.28 4.36 -16.08
CA LYS A 24 6.50 3.09 -15.35
C LYS A 24 7.45 3.35 -14.19
N SER A 25 7.15 2.83 -13.01
CA SER A 25 8.04 2.84 -11.83
C SER A 25 8.66 4.21 -11.51
N ASN A 26 7.91 5.30 -11.72
CA ASN A 26 8.37 6.69 -11.57
C ASN A 26 9.56 7.10 -12.47
N ASP A 27 9.85 6.34 -13.53
CA ASP A 27 10.87 6.68 -14.51
C ASP A 27 10.33 7.68 -15.54
N MET A 28 10.39 8.95 -15.15
CA MET A 28 9.92 10.06 -15.98
C MET A 28 10.83 10.30 -17.19
N VAL A 29 12.12 10.00 -17.06
CA VAL A 29 13.13 10.21 -18.12
C VAL A 29 12.85 9.31 -19.30
N SER A 30 12.68 8.00 -19.05
CA SER A 30 12.37 7.04 -20.11
C SER A 30 11.02 7.33 -20.76
N TYR A 31 10.03 7.79 -19.99
CA TYR A 31 8.74 8.20 -20.53
C TYR A 31 8.86 9.39 -21.47
N ASN A 32 9.55 10.46 -21.06
CA ASN A 32 9.75 11.66 -21.88
C ASN A 32 10.47 11.33 -23.19
N GLN A 33 11.55 10.56 -23.11
CA GLN A 33 12.31 10.12 -24.27
C GLN A 33 11.43 9.32 -25.24
N ARG A 34 10.68 8.34 -24.72
CA ARG A 34 9.83 7.50 -25.57
C ARG A 34 8.66 8.28 -26.18
N PHE A 35 8.10 9.24 -25.45
CA PHE A 35 7.04 10.10 -25.96
C PHE A 35 7.53 10.94 -27.15
N GLN A 36 8.71 11.56 -27.03
CA GLN A 36 9.32 12.36 -28.09
C GLN A 36 9.65 11.53 -29.34
N GLU A 37 10.19 10.31 -29.15
CA GLU A 37 10.41 9.37 -30.26
C GLU A 37 9.10 9.03 -31.00
N LEU A 38 8.04 8.70 -30.26
CA LEU A 38 6.76 8.35 -30.84
C LEU A 38 6.07 9.55 -31.50
N GLU A 39 6.20 10.76 -30.95
CA GLU A 39 5.73 12.00 -31.56
C GLU A 39 6.39 12.21 -32.94
N LEU A 40 7.71 12.07 -33.01
CA LEU A 40 8.46 12.23 -34.25
C LEU A 40 8.06 11.18 -35.31
N LEU A 41 7.76 9.96 -34.88
CA LEU A 41 7.29 8.90 -35.77
C LEU A 41 5.82 9.04 -36.16
N CYS A 42 5.03 9.79 -35.38
CA CYS A 42 3.58 9.96 -35.55
C CYS A 42 3.17 11.42 -35.82
N VAL A 43 3.94 12.15 -36.62
CA VAL A 43 3.76 13.61 -36.88
C VAL A 43 2.31 14.01 -37.21
N ARG A 44 1.55 13.16 -37.90
CA ARG A 44 0.15 13.44 -38.31
C ARG A 44 -0.92 13.04 -37.29
N MET A 45 -0.53 12.65 -36.07
CA MET A 45 -1.47 12.12 -35.07
C MET A 45 -2.11 13.21 -34.21
N PHE A 46 -1.47 14.37 -34.07
CA PHE A 46 -1.96 15.50 -33.30
C PHE A 46 -2.24 16.67 -34.24
N PRO A 47 -3.52 17.04 -34.45
CA PRO A 47 -3.85 18.20 -35.26
C PRO A 47 -3.44 19.52 -34.58
N GLU A 48 -3.43 19.58 -33.25
CA GLU A 48 -3.00 20.74 -32.47
C GLU A 48 -1.91 20.39 -31.45
N ASP A 49 -1.10 21.38 -31.07
CA ASP A 49 -0.07 21.19 -30.04
C ASP A 49 -0.67 20.92 -28.65
N LEU A 50 -1.89 21.40 -28.38
CA LEU A 50 -2.60 21.10 -27.14
C LEU A 50 -3.02 19.63 -27.04
N ASP A 51 -3.38 18.98 -28.15
CA ASP A 51 -3.71 17.54 -28.15
C ASP A 51 -2.50 16.70 -27.72
N LYS A 52 -1.29 17.15 -28.07
CA LYS A 52 -0.04 16.52 -27.63
C LYS A 52 0.12 16.63 -26.13
N VAL A 53 -0.13 17.82 -25.59
CA VAL A 53 -0.07 18.10 -24.16
C VAL A 53 -1.06 17.23 -23.41
N GLU A 54 -2.31 17.17 -23.85
CA GLU A 54 -3.33 16.31 -23.23
C GLU A 54 -2.92 14.83 -23.26
N ARG A 55 -2.38 14.38 -24.39
CA ARG A 55 -1.91 13.00 -24.54
C ARG A 55 -0.73 12.69 -23.62
N TYR A 56 0.19 13.62 -23.47
CA TYR A 56 1.30 13.52 -22.52
C TYR A 56 0.78 13.45 -21.08
N VAL A 57 -0.07 14.40 -20.68
CA VAL A 57 -0.63 14.47 -19.33
C VAL A 57 -1.40 13.20 -18.97
N SER A 58 -2.16 12.62 -19.91
CA SER A 58 -2.90 11.37 -19.69
C SER A 58 -2.03 10.13 -19.42
N GLY A 59 -0.73 10.18 -19.72
CA GLY A 59 0.23 9.12 -19.43
C GLY A 59 0.93 9.24 -18.07
N LEU A 60 0.70 10.35 -17.35
CA LEU A 60 1.31 10.62 -16.05
C LEU A 60 0.74 9.74 -14.94
N PRO A 61 1.51 9.44 -13.88
CA PRO A 61 1.01 8.69 -12.75
C PRO A 61 0.05 9.55 -11.92
N ASP A 62 -0.96 8.91 -11.31
CA ASP A 62 -2.05 9.57 -10.57
C ASP A 62 -1.55 10.55 -9.50
N VAL A 63 -0.39 10.26 -8.90
CA VAL A 63 0.24 11.09 -7.87
C VAL A 63 0.53 12.53 -8.33
N ILE A 64 0.77 12.75 -9.62
CA ILE A 64 1.03 14.09 -10.19
C ILE A 64 -0.02 14.52 -11.21
N TYR A 65 -0.76 13.57 -11.80
CA TYR A 65 -1.75 13.81 -12.86
C TYR A 65 -2.71 14.96 -12.51
N GLY A 66 -3.37 14.89 -11.35
CA GLY A 66 -4.36 15.90 -10.96
C GLY A 66 -3.77 17.30 -10.86
N SER A 67 -2.56 17.43 -10.30
CA SER A 67 -1.86 18.70 -10.17
C SER A 67 -1.50 19.31 -11.53
N VAL A 68 -0.99 18.50 -12.46
CA VAL A 68 -0.63 18.97 -13.81
C VAL A 68 -1.88 19.38 -14.61
N VAL A 69 -2.97 18.63 -14.51
CA VAL A 69 -4.25 18.97 -15.17
C VAL A 69 -4.78 20.32 -14.70
N VAL A 70 -4.71 20.61 -13.41
CA VAL A 70 -5.17 21.89 -12.82
C VAL A 70 -4.35 23.07 -13.33
N SER A 71 -3.04 22.88 -13.52
CA SER A 71 -2.15 23.93 -14.02
C SER A 71 -2.37 24.28 -15.49
N ARG A 72 -3.05 23.42 -16.26
CA ARG A 72 -3.40 23.63 -17.68
C ARG A 72 -2.20 24.08 -18.53
N PRO A 73 -1.15 23.24 -18.66
CA PRO A 73 0.00 23.56 -19.49
C PRO A 73 -0.43 23.95 -20.91
N LYS A 74 0.17 25.02 -21.43
CA LYS A 74 -0.08 25.52 -22.80
C LYS A 74 0.90 24.94 -23.81
N SER A 75 2.01 24.38 -23.34
CA SER A 75 3.05 23.80 -24.18
C SER A 75 3.55 22.47 -23.62
N MET A 76 4.14 21.66 -24.50
CA MET A 76 4.78 20.40 -24.12
C MET A 76 5.92 20.60 -23.12
N GLN A 77 6.73 21.64 -23.32
CA GLN A 77 7.86 21.94 -22.44
C GLN A 77 7.38 22.27 -21.02
N GLU A 78 6.34 23.09 -20.90
CA GLU A 78 5.72 23.43 -19.61
C GLU A 78 5.16 22.18 -18.92
N ALA A 79 4.50 21.29 -19.66
CA ALA A 79 4.00 20.03 -19.12
C ALA A 79 5.14 19.11 -18.59
N ILE A 80 6.25 19.03 -19.31
CA ILE A 80 7.43 18.24 -18.93
C ILE A 80 8.08 18.81 -17.67
N GLU A 81 8.26 20.13 -17.60
CA GLU A 81 8.85 20.81 -16.45
C GLU A 81 8.01 20.61 -15.19
N MET A 82 6.70 20.83 -15.27
CA MET A 82 5.78 20.61 -14.15
C MET A 82 5.77 19.15 -13.70
N ALA A 83 5.75 18.20 -14.63
CA ALA A 83 5.74 16.79 -14.29
C ALA A 83 7.03 16.38 -13.55
N ASN A 84 8.20 16.85 -14.01
CA ASN A 84 9.48 16.58 -13.36
C ASN A 84 9.55 17.21 -11.96
N GLU A 85 9.16 18.48 -11.81
CA GLU A 85 9.17 19.17 -10.53
C GLU A 85 8.28 18.46 -9.50
N LEU A 86 7.06 18.09 -9.91
CA LEU A 86 6.12 17.38 -9.05
C LEU A 86 6.59 15.97 -8.71
N MET A 87 7.23 15.29 -9.66
CA MET A 87 7.79 13.95 -9.42
C MET A 87 8.93 14.01 -8.41
N GLU A 88 9.88 14.94 -8.56
CA GLU A 88 10.98 15.16 -7.62
C GLU A 88 10.45 15.51 -6.22
N LYS A 89 9.49 16.44 -6.14
CA LYS A 89 8.85 16.83 -4.88
C LYS A 89 8.18 15.63 -4.17
N SER A 90 7.49 14.78 -4.91
CA SER A 90 6.85 13.58 -4.34
C SER A 90 7.87 12.54 -3.84
N ASN A 91 9.02 12.41 -4.51
CA ASN A 91 10.11 11.53 -4.07
C ASN A 91 10.80 12.05 -2.80
N ASN A 92 11.00 13.37 -2.71
CA ASN A 92 11.58 14.01 -1.53
C ASN A 92 10.68 13.84 -0.30
N THR A 93 9.36 14.07 -0.44
CA THR A 93 8.41 13.85 0.67
C THR A 93 8.36 12.39 1.14
N PHE A 94 8.50 11.41 0.23
CA PHE A 94 8.61 10.00 0.62
C PHE A 94 9.89 9.71 1.41
N THR A 95 11.02 10.30 0.98
CA THR A 95 12.32 10.14 1.63
C THR A 95 12.34 10.76 3.03
N GLU A 96 11.77 11.95 3.19
CA GLU A 96 11.64 12.63 4.48
C GLU A 96 10.77 11.83 5.45
N ARG A 97 9.61 11.34 5.01
CA ARG A 97 8.73 10.48 5.82
C ARG A 97 9.44 9.20 6.26
N GLN A 98 10.23 8.59 5.37
CA GLN A 98 11.04 7.42 5.71
C GLN A 98 12.12 7.76 6.75
N ALA A 99 12.82 8.89 6.59
CA ALA A 99 13.84 9.33 7.54
C ALA A 99 13.26 9.69 8.91
N GLU A 100 12.08 10.31 8.97
CA GLU A 100 11.37 10.62 10.21
C GLU A 100 10.88 9.35 10.91
N ASN A 101 10.32 8.38 10.16
CA ASN A 101 9.93 7.09 10.70
C ASN A 101 11.14 6.30 11.25
N LYS A 102 12.30 6.38 10.60
CA LYS A 102 13.55 5.79 11.12
C LYS A 102 14.02 6.44 12.42
N ARG A 103 14.00 7.77 12.51
CA ARG A 103 14.33 8.48 13.76
C ARG A 103 13.39 8.10 14.90
N LYS A 104 12.08 8.00 14.64
CA LYS A 104 11.10 7.53 15.64
C LYS A 104 11.31 6.07 16.06
N PHE A 105 11.73 5.20 15.13
CA PHE A 105 12.07 3.81 15.44
C PHE A 105 13.32 3.71 16.33
N ASP A 106 14.37 4.47 16.03
CA ASP A 106 15.60 4.52 16.83
C ASP A 106 15.40 5.13 18.22
N ASP A 107 14.57 6.17 18.35
CA ASP A 107 14.22 6.74 19.65
C ASP A 107 13.37 5.76 20.49
N THR A 108 12.49 4.98 19.84
CA THR A 108 11.71 3.94 20.51
C THR A 108 12.58 2.74 20.92
N SER A 109 13.59 2.37 20.12
CA SER A 109 14.51 1.28 20.46
C SER A 109 15.48 1.65 21.58
N LYS A 110 15.98 2.90 21.61
CA LYS A 110 16.84 3.42 22.69
C LYS A 110 16.12 3.60 24.02
N ASN A 111 14.85 4.03 24.01
CA ASN A 111 14.07 4.15 25.26
C ASN A 111 13.75 2.77 25.89
N ASN A 112 13.61 1.72 25.07
CA ASN A 112 13.43 0.35 25.58
C ASN A 112 14.72 -0.27 26.16
N GLN A 113 15.90 0.21 25.78
CA GLN A 113 17.17 -0.23 26.39
C GLN A 113 17.40 0.38 27.78
N ASN A 114 16.91 1.60 28.03
CA ASN A 114 17.04 2.26 29.35
C ASN A 114 15.92 1.92 30.36
N GLN A 115 14.89 1.17 29.98
CA GLN A 115 13.95 0.55 30.92
C GLN A 115 14.20 -0.95 31.16
N GLN A 116 15.31 -1.51 30.67
CA GLN A 116 15.62 -2.92 30.82
C GLN A 116 16.51 -3.26 32.03
N GLN A 117 16.43 -2.44 33.09
CA GLN A 117 16.92 -2.79 34.42
C GLN A 117 15.78 -2.71 35.45
N GLN A 118 14.84 -3.63 35.33
CA GLN A 118 14.17 -4.20 36.50
C GLN A 118 14.30 -5.71 36.38
N PRO A 119 15.16 -6.38 37.19
CA PRO A 119 15.13 -7.82 37.27
C PRO A 119 13.80 -8.20 37.93
N ASN A 120 12.86 -8.65 37.11
CA ASN A 120 11.61 -9.26 37.48
C ASN A 120 11.90 -10.53 38.30
N LYS A 121 12.08 -10.32 39.61
CA LYS A 121 12.09 -11.32 40.67
C LYS A 121 10.76 -12.06 40.62
N TRP A 122 10.79 -13.25 40.04
CA TRP A 122 9.66 -14.17 39.97
C TRP A 122 9.35 -14.69 41.39
N GLN A 123 8.50 -13.98 42.13
CA GLN A 123 7.75 -14.57 43.25
C GLN A 123 6.34 -14.91 42.75
N ASN A 124 6.16 -16.18 42.41
CA ASN A 124 4.84 -16.79 42.32
C ASN A 124 4.24 -16.78 43.73
N THR A 125 3.19 -16.00 44.00
CA THR A 125 2.16 -16.37 45.00
C THR A 125 0.86 -15.64 44.64
N GLY A 126 -0.23 -16.40 44.69
CA GLY A 126 -1.49 -16.14 43.98
C GLY A 126 -2.18 -14.80 44.28
N ARG A 127 -2.73 -14.21 43.22
CA ARG A 127 -3.85 -13.27 43.34
C ARG A 127 -5.01 -13.80 42.50
N ALA A 128 -6.08 -14.15 43.22
CA ALA A 128 -7.36 -14.59 42.71
C ALA A 128 -7.98 -13.53 41.79
N TYR A 129 -8.65 -13.98 40.74
CA TYR A 129 -9.38 -13.13 39.81
C TYR A 129 -10.70 -12.70 40.46
N THR A 130 -10.82 -11.43 40.83
CA THR A 130 -12.14 -10.80 40.95
C THR A 130 -12.56 -10.35 39.55
N VAL A 131 -13.66 -10.91 39.06
CA VAL A 131 -14.35 -10.51 37.83
C VAL A 131 -14.84 -9.06 38.02
N GLY A 132 -14.13 -8.13 37.40
CA GLY A 132 -14.57 -6.75 37.21
C GLY A 132 -14.82 -6.50 35.73
N SER A 133 -16.09 -6.40 35.36
CA SER A 133 -16.55 -5.92 34.06
C SER A 133 -15.84 -4.60 33.72
N ARG A 134 -15.12 -4.53 32.58
CA ARG A 134 -14.57 -3.27 32.09
C ARG A 134 -15.13 -2.96 30.71
N GLU A 135 -15.76 -1.81 30.65
CA GLU A 135 -16.54 -1.27 29.54
C GLU A 135 -15.78 -1.29 28.21
N LYS A 136 -16.49 -1.69 27.15
CA LYS A 136 -16.01 -1.67 25.77
C LYS A 136 -15.91 -0.21 25.31
N LYS A 137 -14.69 0.33 25.25
CA LYS A 137 -14.44 1.56 24.50
C LYS A 137 -14.52 1.25 23.00
N PRO A 138 -15.10 2.12 22.15
CA PRO A 138 -15.03 1.97 20.70
C PRO A 138 -13.58 2.14 20.23
N TYR A 139 -13.18 1.26 19.30
CA TYR A 139 -11.84 1.14 18.75
C TYR A 139 -11.48 2.36 17.90
N GLY A 140 -10.38 3.04 18.24
CA GLY A 140 -9.88 4.24 17.54
C GLY A 140 -8.64 3.95 16.67
N GLY A 141 -8.66 2.92 15.84
CA GLY A 141 -7.53 2.57 14.97
C GLY A 141 -7.96 2.16 13.55
N SER A 142 -7.12 2.49 12.56
CA SER A 142 -7.27 2.11 11.15
C SER A 142 -6.41 0.89 10.81
N LYS A 143 -6.64 -0.25 11.46
CA LYS A 143 -5.89 -1.49 11.17
C LYS A 143 -6.75 -2.49 10.36
N PRO A 144 -6.19 -3.18 9.35
CA PRO A 144 -6.94 -4.16 8.58
C PRO A 144 -7.43 -5.30 9.48
N LEU A 145 -8.68 -5.69 9.29
CA LEU A 145 -9.26 -6.85 9.95
C LEU A 145 -8.68 -8.12 9.33
N PHE A 146 -8.12 -9.02 10.13
CA PHE A 146 -7.61 -10.29 9.62
C PHE A 146 -8.77 -11.30 9.50
N HIS A 147 -9.17 -11.66 8.28
CA HIS A 147 -10.33 -12.55 8.01
C HIS A 147 -10.28 -13.91 8.72
N LYS A 148 -9.07 -14.41 9.06
CA LYS A 148 -8.90 -15.73 9.66
C LYS A 148 -9.20 -15.77 11.15
N CYS A 149 -9.04 -14.64 11.84
CA CYS A 149 -9.21 -14.57 13.29
C CYS A 149 -10.17 -13.46 13.74
N ASN A 150 -10.66 -12.58 12.85
CA ASN A 150 -11.58 -11.47 13.15
C ASN A 150 -11.08 -10.52 14.26
N TYR A 151 -9.75 -10.40 14.41
CA TYR A 151 -9.09 -9.49 15.34
C TYR A 151 -8.06 -8.61 14.61
N HIS A 152 -7.68 -7.49 15.23
CA HIS A 152 -6.65 -6.57 14.73
C HIS A 152 -5.31 -6.88 15.42
N HIS A 153 -4.30 -7.37 14.68
CA HIS A 153 -2.94 -7.57 15.17
C HIS A 153 -1.91 -7.35 14.06
N ASP A 154 -0.66 -7.11 14.45
CA ASP A 154 0.47 -7.00 13.54
C ASP A 154 1.20 -8.36 13.49
N GLY A 155 1.41 -8.92 12.28
CA GLY A 155 2.03 -10.24 12.09
C GLY A 155 1.03 -11.39 11.87
N GLN A 156 1.53 -12.63 11.91
CA GLN A 156 0.72 -13.84 11.66
C GLN A 156 -0.30 -14.06 12.80
N CYS A 157 -1.57 -14.42 12.49
CA CYS A 157 -2.57 -14.71 13.53
C CYS A 157 -1.98 -15.73 14.52
N ALA A 158 -1.89 -15.35 15.79
CA ALA A 158 -1.46 -16.26 16.84
C ALA A 158 -2.42 -17.48 16.87
N PRO A 159 -1.88 -18.70 17.00
CA PRO A 159 -2.70 -19.89 17.00
C PRO A 159 -3.67 -19.87 18.18
N LYS A 160 -4.92 -20.22 17.90
CA LYS A 160 -5.95 -20.42 18.91
C LYS A 160 -5.94 -21.89 19.31
N CYS A 161 -5.66 -22.17 20.57
CA CYS A 161 -5.69 -23.52 21.12
C CYS A 161 -7.14 -23.99 21.21
N HIS A 162 -7.48 -25.09 20.51
CA HIS A 162 -8.83 -25.66 20.50
C HIS A 162 -9.20 -26.30 21.85
N LYS A 163 -8.21 -26.72 22.65
CA LYS A 163 -8.43 -27.38 23.96
C LYS A 163 -8.88 -26.41 25.05
N CYS A 164 -8.29 -25.22 25.11
CA CYS A 164 -8.60 -24.21 26.14
C CYS A 164 -9.23 -22.92 25.59
N ASN A 165 -9.48 -22.88 24.28
CA ASN A 165 -10.06 -21.74 23.54
C ASN A 165 -9.27 -20.42 23.65
N ARG A 166 -8.02 -20.46 24.14
CA ARG A 166 -7.13 -19.28 24.30
C ARG A 166 -6.22 -19.08 23.09
N VAL A 167 -5.94 -17.82 22.78
CA VAL A 167 -5.02 -17.39 21.72
C VAL A 167 -3.65 -17.18 22.33
N SER A 168 -2.68 -18.02 21.95
CA SER A 168 -1.24 -17.85 22.28
C SER A 168 -0.39 -19.07 21.90
N HIS A 169 -0.99 -20.26 21.85
CA HIS A 169 -0.28 -21.54 21.72
C HIS A 169 -1.09 -22.55 20.89
N LEU A 170 -0.39 -23.55 20.35
CA LEU A 170 -1.02 -24.69 19.66
C LEU A 170 -1.58 -25.69 20.69
N ALA A 171 -2.57 -26.51 20.28
CA ALA A 171 -3.16 -27.52 21.15
C ALA A 171 -2.16 -28.59 21.64
N GLN A 172 -1.01 -28.72 20.96
CA GLN A 172 0.09 -29.61 21.34
C GLN A 172 0.88 -29.07 22.55
N ASP A 173 1.02 -27.75 22.68
CA ASP A 173 1.75 -27.09 23.77
C ASP A 173 0.85 -26.70 24.95
N CYS A 174 -0.41 -27.14 24.91
CA CYS A 174 -1.41 -26.79 25.89
C CYS A 174 -1.16 -27.53 27.21
N ARG A 175 -0.69 -26.80 28.24
CA ARG A 175 -0.51 -27.32 29.60
C ARG A 175 -1.80 -27.46 30.41
N SER A 176 -2.98 -27.33 29.79
CA SER A 176 -4.26 -27.55 30.48
C SER A 176 -4.41 -29.02 30.84
N ALA A 177 -4.63 -29.33 32.13
CA ALA A 177 -4.99 -30.68 32.56
C ALA A 177 -6.27 -31.13 31.82
N ALA A 178 -6.27 -32.36 31.32
CA ALA A 178 -7.39 -32.92 30.59
C ALA A 178 -8.66 -32.93 31.45
N SER A 179 -9.66 -32.11 31.08
CA SER A 179 -11.03 -32.30 31.54
C SER A 179 -11.70 -33.30 30.62
N ALA A 180 -12.09 -34.45 31.18
CA ALA A 180 -12.87 -35.47 30.53
C ALA A 180 -14.21 -34.93 30.00
N ASN A 181 -14.49 -35.27 28.74
CA ASN A 181 -15.77 -35.60 28.08
C ASN A 181 -16.94 -34.58 28.10
N THR A 182 -17.36 -34.07 26.92
CA THR A 182 -18.52 -34.49 26.07
C THR A 182 -19.89 -34.33 26.76
N ALA A 183 -20.98 -33.78 26.19
CA ALA A 183 -21.42 -33.64 24.80
C ALA A 183 -22.63 -32.66 24.67
N ASN A 184 -23.04 -32.43 23.42
CA ASN A 184 -24.36 -32.01 22.90
C ASN A 184 -24.80 -30.53 23.01
N ASN A 185 -25.41 -29.92 21.99
CA ASN A 185 -25.76 -30.36 20.64
C ASN A 185 -25.97 -29.12 19.73
N GLN A 186 -25.74 -29.28 18.42
CA GLN A 186 -26.22 -28.35 17.40
C GLN A 186 -27.65 -28.69 16.95
N ARG A 187 -28.27 -27.73 16.24
CA ARG A 187 -29.35 -27.85 15.22
C ARG A 187 -30.78 -27.84 15.79
N GLY A 188 -31.79 -27.19 15.23
CA GLY A 188 -31.98 -26.40 14.00
C GLY A 188 -33.46 -25.94 13.92
N THR A 189 -33.73 -25.09 12.94
CA THR A 189 -34.96 -24.38 12.50
C THR A 189 -36.33 -25.10 12.44
N ARG A 190 -37.39 -24.26 12.61
CA ARG A 190 -38.69 -24.08 11.87
C ARG A 190 -40.02 -24.72 12.35
N GLU A 191 -41.05 -23.83 12.38
CA GLU A 191 -42.50 -23.95 11.99
C GLU A 191 -43.33 -25.08 12.66
N VAL A 192 -44.55 -24.92 13.16
CA VAL A 192 -45.71 -24.00 12.99
C VAL A 192 -46.31 -23.70 14.37
#